data_AF-A0A6J4BUZ6-F1
#
_entry.id   AF-A0A6J4BUZ6-F1
#
_cell.length_a   1.000
_cell.length_b   1.000
_cell.length_c   1.000
_cell.angle_alpha   90.00
_cell.angle_beta   90.00
_cell.angle_gamma   90.00
#
_symmetry.space_group_name_H-M   'P 1'
#
loop_
_entity.id
_entity.type
_entity.pdbx_description
1 polymer ?
#
loop_
_entity_poly.entity_id
_entity_poly.type
_entity_poly.pdbx_seq_one_letter_code
_entity_poly.pdbx_strand_id
1 'polypeptide(L)'
;MLLILERGGDIATLVRGVAGGSRVVLIPATFDPLAMAQARAAIGPLAIELAPAVRVNAVVAPEGADPADVEAAVTFLENAPSTTGQLLELG
;
A
#
# COMPACT_ATOMS: atom_id res chain seq x y z
N MET A 1 1.87 -0.96 -9.71
CA MET A 1 3.19 -1.46 -9.30
C MET A 1 3.19 -1.69 -7.80
N LEU A 2 3.67 -2.86 -7.37
CA LEU A 2 3.85 -3.22 -5.97
C LEU A 2 5.08 -2.54 -5.35
N LEU A 3 4.91 -1.99 -4.16
CA LEU A 3 5.96 -1.42 -3.30
C LEU A 3 5.91 -2.14 -1.96
N ILE A 4 7.06 -2.60 -1.46
CA ILE A 4 7.15 -3.28 -0.16
C ILE A 4 7.67 -2.28 0.86
N LEU A 5 6.91 -2.07 1.93
CA LEU A 5 7.34 -1.19 3.02
C LEU A 5 8.26 -1.98 3.97
N GLU A 6 9.55 -1.67 3.89
CA GLU A 6 10.57 -2.25 4.76
C GLU A 6 10.45 -1.75 6.20
N ARG A 7 10.92 -2.56 7.16
CA ARG A 7 10.90 -2.19 8.59
C ARG A 7 11.67 -0.89 8.85
N GLY A 8 11.03 0.06 9.52
CA GLY A 8 11.60 1.38 9.79
C GLY A 8 11.68 2.29 8.55
N GLY A 9 11.15 1.85 7.41
CA GLY A 9 11.05 2.65 6.20
C GLY A 9 9.99 3.74 6.31
N ASP A 10 10.22 4.85 5.62
CA ASP A 10 9.22 5.91 5.46
C ASP A 10 8.36 5.66 4.23
N ILE A 11 7.07 5.42 4.47
CA ILE A 11 6.07 5.18 3.43
C ILE A 11 5.95 6.36 2.44
N ALA A 12 6.12 7.60 2.92
CA ALA A 12 6.00 8.76 2.06
C ALA A 12 7.19 8.84 1.08
N THR A 13 8.40 8.59 1.57
CA THR A 13 9.59 8.46 0.73
C THR A 13 9.44 7.32 -0.27
N LEU A 14 9.00 6.14 0.17
CA LEU A 14 8.77 4.98 -0.70
C LEU A 14 7.78 5.30 -1.83
N VAL A 15 6.63 5.87 -1.50
CA VAL A 15 5.59 6.19 -2.47
C VAL A 15 6.06 7.26 -3.45
N ARG A 16 6.73 8.34 -2.98
CA ARG A 16 7.18 9.44 -3.85
C ARG A 16 8.36 9.07 -4.74
N GLY A 17 9.18 8.11 -4.31
CA GLY A 17 10.43 7.74 -4.98
C GLY A 17 10.29 7.00 -6.31
N VAL A 18 9.07 6.67 -6.77
CA VAL A 18 8.89 5.80 -7.93
C VAL A 18 7.94 6.39 -8.98
N ALA A 19 8.22 6.16 -10.26
CA ALA A 19 7.35 6.60 -11.36
C ALA A 19 6.13 5.68 -11.56
N GLY A 20 5.17 6.13 -12.37
CA GLY A 20 3.98 5.35 -12.77
C GLY A 20 2.66 5.84 -12.15
N GLY A 21 1.55 5.47 -12.78
CA GLY A 21 0.21 5.96 -12.42
C GLY A 21 -0.54 5.15 -11.35
N SER A 22 -0.01 4.01 -10.91
CA SER A 22 -0.62 3.17 -9.86
C SER A 22 0.44 2.53 -8.98
N ARG A 23 0.33 2.76 -7.67
CA ARG A 23 1.24 2.28 -6.62
C ARG A 23 0.42 1.53 -5.57
N VAL A 24 0.77 0.29 -5.30
CA VAL A 24 0.16 -0.53 -4.25
C VAL A 24 1.23 -0.82 -3.22
N VAL A 25 1.03 -0.39 -1.98
CA VAL A 25 1.97 -0.59 -0.88
C VAL A 25 1.58 -1.85 -0.10
N LEU A 26 2.47 -2.84 -0.04
CA LEU A 26 2.34 -3.96 0.89
C LEU A 26 2.90 -3.54 2.24
N ILE A 27 2.05 -3.56 3.27
CA ILE A 27 2.40 -3.27 4.66
C ILE A 27 2.51 -4.61 5.40
N PRO A 28 3.71 -5.05 5.80
CA PRO A 28 3.89 -6.31 6.52
C PRO A 28 3.21 -6.27 7.90
N ALA A 29 2.55 -7.36 8.30
CA ALA A 29 1.98 -7.50 9.65
C ALA A 29 3.04 -7.57 10.77
N THR A 30 4.32 -7.70 10.43
CA THR A 30 5.43 -7.75 11.40
C THR A 30 5.76 -6.39 12.02
N PHE A 31 5.09 -5.32 11.61
CA PHE A 31 5.26 -3.98 12.18
C PHE A 31 4.66 -3.91 13.57
N ASP A 32 5.29 -3.12 14.44
CA ASP A 32 4.67 -2.80 15.72
C ASP A 32 3.36 -2.01 15.52
N PRO A 33 2.46 -2.00 16.52
CA PRO A 33 1.14 -1.39 16.37
C PRO A 33 1.18 0.09 15.97
N LEU A 34 2.18 0.85 16.43
CA LEU A 34 2.29 2.27 16.09
C LEU A 34 2.75 2.45 14.64
N ALA A 35 3.79 1.73 14.21
CA ALA A 35 4.27 1.77 12.84
C ALA A 35 3.18 1.33 11.84
N MET A 36 2.41 0.29 12.18
CA MET A 36 1.26 -0.15 11.40
C MET A 36 0.19 0.95 11.30
N ALA A 37 -0.18 1.57 12.42
CA ALA A 37 -1.16 2.66 12.43
C ALA A 37 -0.71 3.88 11.62
N GLN A 38 0.57 4.26 11.73
CA GLN A 38 1.15 5.35 10.96
C GLN A 38 1.16 5.06 9.46
N ALA A 39 1.56 3.85 9.06
CA ALA A 39 1.55 3.43 7.66
C ALA A 39 0.13 3.46 7.07
N ARG A 40 -0.85 2.93 7.79
CA ARG A 40 -2.28 2.99 7.43
C ARG A 40 -2.78 4.42 7.26
N ALA A 41 -2.48 5.28 8.24
CA ALA A 41 -2.90 6.67 8.24
C ALA A 41 -2.29 7.49 7.09
N ALA A 42 -1.12 7.12 6.59
CA ALA A 42 -0.44 7.83 5.51
C ALA A 42 -1.05 7.58 4.11
N ILE A 43 -1.75 6.45 3.90
CA ILE A 43 -2.27 6.08 2.57
C ILE A 43 -3.25 7.12 2.02
N GLY A 44 -4.25 7.53 2.81
CA GLY A 44 -5.25 8.52 2.39
C GLY A 44 -4.64 9.88 2.00
N PRO A 45 -3.83 10.51 2.87
CA PRO A 45 -3.12 11.75 2.55
C PRO A 45 -2.23 11.65 1.32
N LEU A 46 -1.44 10.58 1.17
CA LEU A 46 -0.57 10.39 0.00
C LEU A 46 -1.37 10.21 -1.30
N ALA A 47 -2.52 9.54 -1.22
CA ALA A 47 -3.43 9.41 -2.35
C ALA A 47 -4.02 10.76 -2.77
N ILE A 48 -4.37 11.64 -1.81
CA ILE A 48 -4.84 13.00 -2.08
C ILE A 48 -3.73 13.85 -2.70
N GLU A 49 -2.53 13.81 -2.11
CA GLU A 49 -1.37 14.58 -2.56
C GLU A 49 -1.02 14.31 -4.03
N LEU A 50 -1.12 13.06 -4.46
CA LEU A 50 -0.66 12.63 -5.79
C LEU A 50 -1.78 12.49 -6.82
N ALA A 51 -3.03 12.67 -6.40
CA ALA A 51 -4.17 12.68 -7.31
C ALA A 51 -4.15 13.92 -8.23
N PRO A 52 -4.70 13.80 -9.45
CA PRO A 52 -5.26 12.59 -10.07
C PRO A 52 -4.19 11.75 -10.80
N ALA A 53 -2.93 12.19 -10.84
CA ALA A 53 -1.90 11.60 -11.68
C ALA A 53 -1.48 10.20 -11.23
N VAL A 54 -1.50 9.94 -9.93
CA VAL A 54 -1.08 8.66 -9.36
C VAL A 54 -2.12 8.17 -8.36
N ARG A 55 -2.48 6.89 -8.48
CA ARG A 55 -3.26 6.17 -7.46
C ARG A 55 -2.33 5.51 -6.47
N VAL A 56 -2.66 5.63 -5.18
CA VAL A 56 -1.92 5.00 -4.09
C VAL A 56 -2.91 4.19 -3.27
N ASN A 57 -2.71 2.88 -3.18
CA ASN A 57 -3.49 2.00 -2.32
C ASN A 57 -2.55 1.12 -1.50
N ALA A 58 -3.09 0.37 -0.54
CA ALA A 58 -2.31 -0.56 0.26
C ALA A 58 -2.99 -1.91 0.44
N VAL A 59 -2.16 -2.93 0.65
CA VAL A 59 -2.55 -4.25 1.14
C VAL A 59 -1.88 -4.46 2.49
N VAL A 60 -2.65 -4.91 3.48
CA VAL A 60 -2.13 -5.40 4.76
C VAL A 60 -2.31 -6.90 4.77
N ALA A 61 -1.19 -7.63 4.82
CA ALA A 61 -1.20 -9.09 4.83
C ALA A 61 -0.77 -9.60 6.22
N PRO A 62 -1.51 -10.56 6.83
CA PRO A 62 -1.13 -11.17 8.09
C PRO A 62 0.17 -11.97 7.93
N GLU A 63 0.81 -12.31 9.05
CA GLU A 63 1.97 -13.19 9.04
C GLU A 63 1.58 -14.57 8.47
N GLY A 64 2.34 -15.06 7.49
CA GLY A 64 2.05 -16.34 6.83
C GLY A 64 0.92 -16.29 5.80
N ALA A 65 0.44 -15.10 5.41
CA ALA A 65 -0.50 -14.95 4.29
C ALA A 65 0.00 -15.69 3.04
N ASP A 66 -0.90 -16.35 2.32
CA ASP A 66 -0.56 -17.01 1.06
C ASP A 66 -0.06 -15.95 0.06
N PRO A 67 1.14 -16.11 -0.52
CA PRO A 67 1.64 -15.20 -1.55
C PRO A 67 0.66 -15.01 -2.71
N ALA A 68 -0.15 -16.02 -3.06
CA ALA A 68 -1.16 -15.93 -4.12
C ALA A 68 -2.30 -14.98 -3.74
N ASP A 69 -2.73 -14.95 -2.48
CA ASP A 69 -3.76 -14.03 -2.01
C ASP A 69 -3.26 -12.58 -2.00
N VAL A 70 -2.00 -12.37 -1.60
CA VAL A 70 -1.33 -11.07 -1.67
C VAL A 70 -1.24 -10.59 -3.12
N GLU A 71 -0.80 -11.46 -4.03
CA GLU A 71 -0.71 -11.14 -5.47
C GLU A 71 -2.08 -10.80 -6.07
N ALA A 72 -3.12 -11.56 -5.72
CA ALA A 72 -4.49 -11.30 -6.17
C ALA A 72 -5.01 -9.94 -5.67
N ALA A 73 -4.77 -9.62 -4.39
CA ALA A 73 -5.15 -8.34 -3.79
C ALA A 73 -4.43 -7.15 -4.45
N VAL A 74 -3.14 -7.28 -4.72
CA VAL A 74 -2.35 -6.28 -5.45
C VAL A 74 -2.89 -6.09 -6.86
N THR A 75 -3.10 -7.19 -7.59
CA THR A 75 -3.63 -7.18 -8.96
C THR A 75 -5.00 -6.51 -9.04
N PHE A 76 -5.87 -6.76 -8.06
CA PHE A 76 -7.17 -6.09 -7.95
C PHE A 76 -7.02 -4.57 -7.84
N LEU A 77 -6.20 -4.07 -6.91
CA LEU A 77 -6.00 -2.62 -6.71
C LEU A 77 -5.29 -1.95 -7.89
N GLU A 78 -4.34 -2.65 -8.51
CA GLU A 78 -3.68 -2.18 -9.73
C GLU A 78 -4.66 -1.99 -10.89
N ASN A 79 -5.63 -2.88 -11.05
CA ASN A 79 -6.62 -2.84 -12.12
C ASN A 79 -7.90 -2.06 -11.77
N ALA A 80 -7.96 -1.38 -10.62
CA ALA A 80 -9.12 -0.58 -10.18
C ALA A 80 -8.93 0.93 -10.46
N PRO A 81 -9.12 1.44 -11.70
CA PRO A 81 -8.76 2.82 -12.07
C PRO A 81 -9.50 3.91 -11.29
N SER A 82 -10.65 3.59 -10.70
CA SER A 82 -11.44 4.52 -9.89
C SER A 82 -11.04 4.54 -8.40
N THR A 83 -10.02 3.76 -8.02
CA THR A 83 -9.70 3.48 -6.62
C THR A 83 -8.32 4.03 -6.24
N THR A 84 -8.30 4.94 -5.28
CA THR A 84 -7.10 5.48 -4.62
C THR A 84 -7.39 5.73 -3.14
N GLY A 85 -6.36 5.72 -2.31
CA GLY A 85 -6.45 5.90 -0.85
C GLY A 85 -7.03 4.70 -0.10
N GLN A 86 -7.21 3.55 -0.76
CA GLN A 86 -7.80 2.37 -0.12
C GLN A 86 -6.76 1.52 0.57
N LEU A 87 -7.22 0.82 1.60
CA LEU A 87 -6.47 -0.18 2.33
C LEU A 87 -7.28 -1.48 2.34
N LEU A 88 -6.69 -2.54 1.79
CA LEU A 88 -7.28 -3.88 1.75
C LEU A 88 -6.59 -4.78 2.77
N GLU A 89 -7.34 -5.28 3.72
CA GLU A 89 -6.84 -6.20 4.75
C GLU A 89 -7.16 -7.64 4.35
N LEU A 90 -6.16 -8.51 4.42
CA LEU A 90 -6.34 -9.94 4.29
C LEU A 90 -6.55 -10.56 5.68
N GLY A 91 -7.44 -11.54 5.77
CA GLY A 91 -7.84 -12.22 7.01
C GLY A 91 -7.19 -13.59 7.19
#